data_AF-A0AAJ0M6B6-F1
#
_entry.id   AF-A0AAJ0M6B6-F1
#
_cell.length_a   1.000
_cell.length_b   1.000
_cell.length_c   1.000
_cell.angle_alpha   90.00
_cell.angle_beta   90.00
_cell.angle_gamma   90.00
#
_symmetry.space_group_name_H-M   'P 1'
#
loop_
_entity.id
_entity.type
_entity.pdbx_description
1 polymer ?
#
loop_
_entity_poly.entity_id
_entity_poly.type
_entity_poly.pdbx_seq_one_letter_code
_entity_poly.pdbx_strand_id
1 'polypeptide(L)'
;MPTPESEAFLAKKPKVPPTFDGVDYDDTKRLKQAQDAIIREQWVQVMMGRLVREELSKCYYREGVNHLEKCGRLRERYLELLQNAKVKGYLFEQQNYFSKESGKS
;
A
#
# COMPACT_ATOMS: atom_id res chain seq x y z
N MET A 1 14.81 -19.30 3.17
CA MET A 1 14.72 -19.07 1.72
C MET A 1 13.34 -18.50 1.43
N PRO A 2 13.19 -17.52 0.51
CA PRO A 2 11.86 -17.07 0.10
C PRO A 2 11.14 -18.25 -0.57
N THR A 3 9.87 -18.45 -0.23
CA THR A 3 9.00 -19.41 -0.93
C THR A 3 8.90 -19.04 -2.41
N PRO A 4 9.02 -20.00 -3.34
CA PRO A 4 8.89 -19.72 -4.76
C PRO A 4 7.49 -19.15 -5.06
N GLU A 5 7.44 -18.09 -5.88
CA GLU A 5 6.17 -17.48 -6.31
C GLU A 5 5.41 -18.46 -7.21
N SER A 6 4.10 -18.63 -6.99
CA SER A 6 3.27 -19.52 -7.79
C SER A 6 2.97 -18.93 -9.18
N GLU A 7 2.71 -19.78 -10.18
CA GLU A 7 2.35 -19.35 -11.54
C GLU A 7 1.15 -18.40 -11.55
N ALA A 8 0.15 -18.66 -10.69
CA ALA A 8 -1.02 -17.82 -10.53
C ALA A 8 -0.68 -16.41 -9.99
N PHE A 9 0.33 -16.30 -9.13
CA PHE A 9 0.81 -15.01 -8.62
C PHE A 9 1.53 -14.24 -9.73
N LEU A 10 2.44 -14.89 -10.46
CA LEU A 10 3.17 -14.30 -11.58
C LEU A 10 2.22 -13.76 -12.66
N ALA A 11 1.14 -14.49 -12.96
CA ALA A 11 0.13 -14.07 -13.93
C ALA A 11 -0.64 -12.80 -13.52
N LYS A 12 -0.85 -12.57 -12.21
CA LYS A 12 -1.63 -11.44 -11.68
C LYS A 12 -0.79 -10.26 -11.22
N LYS A 13 0.54 -10.42 -11.15
CA LYS A 13 1.46 -9.37 -10.71
C LYS A 13 1.38 -8.16 -11.65
N PRO A 14 1.27 -6.93 -11.11
CA PRO A 14 1.31 -5.73 -11.94
C PRO A 14 2.65 -5.65 -12.68
N LYS A 15 2.59 -5.34 -13.98
CA LYS A 15 3.77 -5.19 -14.84
C LYS A 15 4.35 -3.77 -14.84
N VAL A 16 3.57 -2.81 -14.36
CA VAL A 16 3.93 -1.39 -14.32
C VAL A 16 4.13 -0.95 -12.87
N PRO A 17 5.06 -0.02 -12.61
CA PRO A 17 5.25 0.53 -11.28
C PRO A 17 4.01 1.35 -10.86
N PRO A 18 3.74 1.47 -9.54
CA PRO A 18 2.62 2.27 -9.00
C PRO A 18 2.97 3.77 -9.02
N THR A 19 3.26 4.32 -10.20
CA THR A 19 3.52 5.76 -10.41
C THR A 19 2.98 6.19 -11.78
N PHE A 20 2.71 7.48 -11.93
CA PHE A 20 2.40 8.12 -13.22
C PHE A 20 3.66 8.63 -13.95
N ASP A 21 4.85 8.52 -13.34
CA ASP A 21 6.10 8.96 -13.95
C ASP A 21 6.38 8.19 -15.25
N GLY A 22 6.43 8.91 -16.38
CA GLY A 22 6.73 8.34 -17.69
C GLY A 22 5.60 7.51 -18.31
N VAL A 23 4.38 7.63 -17.81
CA VAL A 23 3.19 7.02 -18.43
C VAL A 23 2.68 7.93 -19.53
N ASP A 24 2.51 7.38 -20.74
CA ASP A 24 1.82 8.06 -21.83
C ASP A 24 0.31 8.14 -21.53
N TYR A 25 -0.22 9.37 -21.47
CA TYR A 25 -1.62 9.63 -21.14
C TYR A 25 -2.56 9.39 -22.33
N ASP A 26 -2.05 9.39 -23.56
CA ASP A 26 -2.83 9.11 -24.77
C ASP A 26 -3.05 7.60 -24.96
N ASP A 27 -2.17 6.75 -24.40
CA ASP A 27 -2.37 5.31 -24.32
C ASP A 27 -3.28 4.93 -23.14
N THR A 28 -4.57 4.83 -23.44
CA THR A 28 -5.62 4.42 -22.48
C THR A 28 -5.31 3.12 -21.72
N LYS A 29 -4.62 2.15 -22.34
CA LYS A 29 -4.31 0.87 -21.69
C LYS A 29 -3.22 1.05 -20.65
N ARG A 30 -2.16 1.79 -20.99
CA ARG A 30 -1.04 2.08 -20.07
C ARG A 30 -1.49 2.93 -18.89
N LEU A 31 -2.30 3.94 -19.16
CA LEU A 31 -2.88 4.80 -18.13
C LEU A 31 -3.75 3.99 -17.15
N LYS A 32 -4.59 3.08 -17.64
CA LYS A 32 -5.40 2.20 -16.78
C LYS A 32 -4.55 1.25 -15.94
N GLN A 33 -3.48 0.70 -16.51
CA GLN A 33 -2.55 -0.15 -15.76
C GLN A 33 -1.86 0.61 -14.63
N ALA A 34 -1.47 1.87 -14.84
CA ALA A 34 -0.87 2.71 -13.81
C ALA A 34 -1.87 3.05 -12.68
N GLN A 35 -3.10 3.43 -13.04
CA GLN A 35 -4.20 3.65 -12.08
C GLN A 35 -4.44 2.42 -11.19
N ASP A 36 -4.51 1.24 -11.80
CA ASP A 36 -4.69 -0.02 -11.08
C ASP A 36 -3.50 -0.34 -10.16
N ALA A 37 -2.28 -0.11 -10.61
CA ALA A 37 -1.07 -0.37 -9.82
C ALA A 37 -1.04 0.48 -8.54
N ILE A 38 -1.37 1.77 -8.65
CA ILE A 38 -1.45 2.71 -7.51
C ILE A 38 -2.51 2.25 -6.51
N ILE A 39 -3.72 1.93 -6.99
CA ILE A 39 -4.79 1.45 -6.11
C ILE A 39 -4.38 0.17 -5.40
N ARG A 40 -3.75 -0.79 -6.10
CA ARG A 40 -3.30 -2.05 -5.50
C ARG A 40 -2.28 -1.80 -4.39
N GLU A 41 -1.33 -0.90 -4.60
CA GLU A 41 -0.33 -0.58 -3.56
C GLU A 41 -0.98 0.06 -2.33
N GLN A 42 -1.96 0.95 -2.51
CA GLN A 42 -2.75 1.48 -1.38
C GLN A 42 -3.47 0.36 -0.61
N TRP A 43 -4.03 -0.63 -1.31
CA TRP A 43 -4.62 -1.80 -0.67
C TRP A 43 -3.59 -2.67 0.04
N VAL A 44 -2.38 -2.84 -0.49
CA VAL A 44 -1.28 -3.55 0.19
C VAL A 44 -0.99 -2.90 1.54
N GLN A 45 -0.90 -1.57 1.61
CA GLN A 45 -0.68 -0.84 2.87
C GLN A 45 -1.83 -1.06 3.87
N VAL A 46 -3.09 -1.07 3.40
CA VAL A 46 -4.25 -1.42 4.23
C VAL A 46 -4.15 -2.84 4.76
N MET A 47 -3.77 -3.81 3.92
CA MET A 47 -3.63 -5.21 4.32
C MET A 47 -2.47 -5.41 5.31
N MET A 48 -1.35 -4.69 5.14
CA MET A 48 -0.27 -4.67 6.12
C MET A 48 -0.76 -4.16 7.49
N GLY A 49 -1.56 -3.09 7.50
CA GLY A 49 -2.17 -2.58 8.73
C GLY A 49 -3.10 -3.60 9.40
N ARG A 50 -3.90 -4.33 8.61
CA ARG A 50 -4.79 -5.40 9.10
C ARG A 50 -4.02 -6.54 9.77
N LEU A 51 -2.92 -7.01 9.16
CA LEU A 51 -2.07 -8.05 9.73
C LEU A 51 -1.50 -7.64 11.10
N VAL A 52 -1.01 -6.41 11.22
CA VAL A 52 -0.50 -5.91 12.50
C VAL A 52 -1.61 -5.78 13.54
N ARG A 53 -2.81 -5.35 13.13
CA ARG A 53 -3.99 -5.28 14.02
C ARG A 53 -4.41 -6.64 14.55
N GLU A 54 -4.43 -7.66 13.69
CA GLU A 54 -4.74 -9.04 14.09
C GLU A 54 -3.73 -9.56 15.10
N GLU A 55 -2.44 -9.35 14.84
CA GLU A 55 -1.38 -9.77 15.76
C GLU A 55 -1.41 -9.01 17.09
N LEU A 56 -1.70 -7.71 17.05
CA LEU A 56 -1.94 -6.89 18.25
C LEU A 56 -3.12 -7.43 19.06
N SER A 57 -4.21 -7.82 18.40
CA SER A 57 -5.40 -8.37 19.05
C SER A 57 -5.10 -9.69 19.75
N LYS A 58 -4.30 -10.57 19.13
CA LYS A 58 -3.81 -11.81 19.76
C LYS A 58 -2.92 -11.51 20.97
N CYS A 59 -2.03 -10.53 20.88
CA CYS A 59 -1.20 -10.11 22.00
C CYS A 59 -2.06 -9.64 23.18
N TYR A 60 -3.07 -8.80 22.92
CA TYR A 60 -3.98 -8.31 23.95
C TYR A 60 -4.75 -9.47 24.62
N TYR A 61 -5.20 -10.44 23.82
CA TYR A 61 -5.88 -11.62 24.35
C TYR A 61 -4.96 -12.49 25.23
N ARG A 62 -3.71 -12.69 24.81
CA ARG A 62 -2.74 -13.54 25.52
C ARG A 62 -2.21 -12.90 26.81
N GLU A 63 -1.89 -11.61 26.78
CA GLU A 63 -1.24 -10.92 27.90
C GLU A 63 -2.25 -10.38 28.93
N GLY A 64 -3.53 -10.26 28.58
CA GLY A 64 -4.57 -9.78 29.46
C GLY A 64 -4.24 -8.42 30.04
N VAL A 65 -4.25 -8.28 31.37
CA VAL A 65 -3.96 -7.02 32.09
C VAL A 65 -2.54 -6.47 31.82
N ASN A 66 -1.60 -7.31 31.36
CA ASN A 66 -0.21 -6.91 31.10
C ASN A 66 0.01 -6.35 29.68
N HIS A 67 -1.05 -6.21 28.88
CA HIS A 67 -0.93 -5.79 27.48
C HIS A 67 -0.25 -4.42 27.28
N LEU A 68 -0.31 -3.52 28.28
CA LEU A 68 0.33 -2.21 28.23
C LEU A 68 1.86 -2.29 28.19
N GLU A 69 2.46 -3.23 28.92
CA GLU A 69 3.90 -3.44 28.97
C GLU A 69 4.37 -4.33 27.81
N LYS A 70 3.64 -5.42 27.53
CA LYS A 70 4.09 -6.47 26.60
C LYS A 70 3.75 -6.21 25.14
N CYS A 71 2.64 -5.51 24.85
CA CYS A 71 2.17 -5.31 23.46
C CYS A 71 2.52 -3.94 22.87
N GLY A 72 3.33 -3.12 23.57
CA GLY A 72 3.66 -1.74 23.16
C GLY A 72 4.23 -1.64 21.75
N ARG A 73 5.17 -2.53 21.38
CA ARG A 73 5.80 -2.55 20.05
C ARG A 73 4.80 -2.75 18.90
N LEU A 74 3.83 -3.66 19.07
CA LEU A 74 2.80 -3.90 18.06
C LEU A 74 1.83 -2.71 17.96
N ARG A 75 1.52 -2.09 19.10
CA ARG A 75 0.66 -0.90 19.17
C ARG A 75 1.31 0.29 18.45
N GLU A 76 2.58 0.56 18.73
CA GLU A 76 3.35 1.64 18.07
C GLU A 76 3.41 1.41 16.56
N ARG A 77 3.77 0.19 16.14
CA ARG A 77 3.79 -0.15 14.71
C ARG A 77 2.43 0.00 14.04
N TYR A 78 1.34 -0.37 14.72
CA TYR A 78 0.00 -0.19 14.20
C TYR A 78 -0.34 1.30 14.02
N LEU A 79 0.05 2.16 14.97
CA LEU A 79 -0.16 3.61 14.90
C LEU A 79 0.66 4.26 13.78
N GLU A 80 1.90 3.82 13.55
CA GLU A 80 2.70 4.25 12.40
C GLU A 80 1.99 3.93 11.08
N LEU A 81 1.51 2.69 10.94
CA LEU A 81 0.86 2.22 9.71
C LEU A 81 -0.51 2.88 9.49
N LEU A 82 -1.24 3.24 10.55
CA LEU A 82 -2.56 3.88 10.47
C LEU A 82 -2.55 5.20 9.68
N GLN A 83 -1.42 5.90 9.63
CA GLN A 83 -1.26 7.13 8.86
C GLN A 83 -1.38 6.89 7.34
N ASN A 84 -0.85 5.74 6.89
CA ASN A 84 -0.72 5.39 5.47
C ASN A 84 -1.72 4.31 5.02
N ALA A 85 -2.29 3.53 5.94
CA ALA A 85 -3.25 2.47 5.67
C ALA A 85 -4.65 2.99 5.30
N LYS A 86 -4.74 3.87 4.30
CA LYS A 86 -5.99 4.43 3.76
C LYS A 86 -5.94 4.46 2.25
N VAL A 87 -7.01 4.00 1.61
CA VAL A 87 -7.19 4.14 0.16
C VAL A 87 -7.59 5.58 -0.14
N LYS A 88 -6.73 6.31 -0.85
CA LYS A 88 -6.94 7.72 -1.24
C LYS A 88 -7.43 7.85 -2.69
N GLY A 89 -7.34 6.77 -3.47
CA GLY A 89 -7.59 6.79 -4.92
C GLY A 89 -6.40 7.32 -5.71
N TYR A 90 -6.55 7.42 -7.03
CA TYR A 90 -5.47 7.84 -7.96
C TYR A 90 -5.64 9.27 -8.49
N LEU A 91 -6.83 9.87 -8.36
CA LEU A 91 -7.15 11.16 -8.99
C LEU A 91 -6.24 12.29 -8.54
N PHE A 92 -5.94 12.35 -7.23
CA PHE A 92 -5.06 13.39 -6.69
C PHE A 92 -3.65 13.30 -7.28
N GLU A 93 -3.07 12.10 -7.36
CA GLU A 93 -1.74 11.90 -7.95
C GLU A 93 -1.75 12.17 -9.45
N GLN A 94 -2.81 11.76 -10.15
CA GLN A 94 -2.97 11.96 -11.58
C GLN A 94 -3.09 13.45 -11.96
N GLN A 95 -3.87 14.23 -11.21
CA GLN A 95 -4.11 15.65 -11.49
C GLN A 95 -2.91 16.52 -11.11
N ASN A 96 -2.23 16.21 -10.02
CA ASN A 96 -1.07 16.99 -9.56
C ASN A 96 0.25 16.59 -10.25
N TYR A 97 0.25 15.57 -11.11
CA TYR A 97 1.40 15.19 -11.92
C TYR A 97 1.77 16.28 -12.94
N PHE A 98 0.78 16.88 -13.62
CA PHE A 98 1.00 17.92 -14.64
C PHE A 98 1.72 19.16 -14.10
N SER A 99 1.50 19.53 -12.83
CA SER A 99 2.17 20.66 -12.20
C SER A 99 3.70 20.47 -12.05
N LYS A 100 4.21 19.23 -12.09
CA LYS A 100 5.66 18.95 -12.01
C LYS A 100 6.39 19.19 -13.34
N GLU A 101 5.70 19.07 -14.48
CA GLU A 101 6.30 19.38 -15.79
C GLU A 101 6.32 20.89 -16.07
N SER A 102 5.31 21.64 -15.62
CA SER A 102 5.26 23.10 -15.76
C SER A 102 6.27 23.87 -14.89
N GLY A 103 6.93 23.20 -13.93
CA GLY A 103 7.96 23.79 -13.06
C GLY A 103 9.40 23.68 -13.59
N LYS A 104 9.58 23.20 -14.83
CA LYS A 104 10.90 23.06 -15.49
C LYS A 104 11.17 24.13 -16.56
N SER A 105 10.60 25.34 -16.41
CA SER A 105 10.95 26.48 -17.26
C SER A 105 11.90 27.45 -16.57
#